data_AF-A0A1F5RWE9-F1
#
_entry.id   AF-A0A1F5RWE9-F1
#
_cell.length_a   1.000
_cell.length_b   1.000
_cell.length_c   1.000
_cell.angle_alpha   90.00
_cell.angle_beta   90.00
_cell.angle_gamma   90.00
#
_symmetry.space_group_name_H-M   'P 1'
#
loop_
_entity.id
_entity.type
_entity.pdbx_description
1 polymer ?
#
loop_
_entity_poly.entity_id
_entity_poly.type
_entity_poly.pdbx_seq_one_letter_code
_entity_poly.pdbx_strand_id
1 'polypeptide(L)'
;MKIDIKMLDIFMSEIKILIQGYARPAKGGYIASPTTTLIKDSGKLILVDPGANDKALLRELAKEKLKPGDIDIIFLTHYHPDHILNIRLFPQADVYDGNTIYRGDREIFYDGKTIPGAAVKVIATPGHAHEHASLLVETKEGKCAIAGDVFWWEDGQEPALDKKSLLRLTDEFVKDKVALRKSRQKLLQLADYIIPGHGKKFQVTRRKPGRHSGGPA
;
A
#
# COMPACT_ATOMS: atom_id res chain seq x y z
N MET A 1 -18.52 -30.95 -10.17
CA MET A 1 -18.95 -29.56 -9.95
C MET A 1 -17.98 -28.66 -10.71
N LYS A 2 -18.38 -28.08 -11.85
CA LYS A 2 -17.53 -27.11 -12.57
C LYS A 2 -17.75 -25.77 -11.90
N ILE A 3 -16.73 -25.25 -11.20
CA ILE A 3 -16.76 -23.89 -10.68
C ILE A 3 -16.77 -22.96 -11.89
N ASP A 4 -17.83 -22.17 -12.00
CA ASP A 4 -18.01 -21.23 -13.10
C ASP A 4 -16.96 -20.12 -12.98
N ILE A 5 -16.14 -19.93 -14.01
CA ILE A 5 -15.01 -18.98 -14.00
C ILE A 5 -15.52 -17.54 -13.81
N LYS A 6 -16.78 -17.26 -14.16
CA LYS A 6 -17.44 -15.98 -13.85
C LYS A 6 -17.71 -15.76 -12.36
N MET A 7 -17.85 -16.81 -11.54
CA MET A 7 -17.99 -16.68 -10.09
C MET A 7 -16.67 -16.33 -9.40
N LEU A 8 -15.54 -16.81 -9.90
CA LEU A 8 -14.20 -16.42 -9.39
C LEU A 8 -13.94 -14.91 -9.56
N ASP A 9 -14.49 -14.33 -10.62
CA ASP A 9 -14.37 -12.91 -10.95
C ASP A 9 -15.12 -11.98 -9.97
N ILE A 10 -15.99 -12.53 -9.12
CA ILE A 10 -16.78 -11.84 -8.10
C ILE A 10 -16.09 -11.84 -6.72
N PHE A 11 -15.05 -12.68 -6.53
CA PHE A 11 -14.37 -12.85 -5.23
C PHE A 11 -12.98 -12.21 -5.13
N MET A 12 -12.44 -11.63 -6.20
CA MET A 12 -11.11 -11.01 -6.17
C MET A 12 -11.21 -9.53 -5.76
N SER A 13 -10.29 -9.08 -4.92
CA SER A 13 -10.25 -7.70 -4.48
C SER A 13 -9.99 -6.75 -5.65
N GLU A 14 -10.64 -5.59 -5.64
CA GLU A 14 -10.36 -4.49 -6.57
C GLU A 14 -9.49 -3.44 -5.89
N ILE A 15 -8.54 -2.89 -6.64
CA ILE A 15 -7.67 -1.81 -6.18
C ILE A 15 -7.83 -0.61 -7.11
N LYS A 16 -8.06 0.56 -6.53
CA LYS A 16 -8.02 1.84 -7.22
C LYS A 16 -7.04 2.79 -6.54
N ILE A 17 -6.06 3.28 -7.30
CA ILE A 17 -5.24 4.41 -6.87
C ILE A 17 -6.07 5.67 -7.08
N LEU A 18 -6.50 6.31 -5.98
CA LEU A 18 -7.25 7.55 -6.05
C LEU A 18 -6.30 8.73 -6.32
N ILE A 19 -5.19 8.76 -5.59
CA ILE A 19 -4.16 9.79 -5.70
C ILE A 19 -2.84 9.07 -5.82
N GLN A 20 -2.04 9.38 -6.85
CA GLN A 20 -0.64 8.97 -6.86
C GLN A 20 0.15 9.85 -5.90
N GLY A 21 0.94 9.25 -5.02
CA GLY A 21 1.74 9.97 -4.05
C GLY A 21 2.82 10.81 -4.70
N TYR A 22 3.12 11.94 -4.07
CA TYR A 22 4.11 12.91 -4.51
C TYR A 22 4.93 13.40 -3.32
N ALA A 23 6.20 13.72 -3.56
CA ALA A 23 7.08 14.33 -2.58
C ALA A 23 7.95 15.37 -3.30
N ARG A 24 7.77 16.65 -2.97
CA ARG A 24 8.45 17.77 -3.62
C ARG A 24 9.21 18.58 -2.58
N PRO A 25 10.54 18.75 -2.74
CA PRO A 25 11.28 19.70 -1.93
C PRO A 25 10.66 21.09 -2.00
N ALA A 26 10.56 21.75 -0.85
CA ALA A 26 10.09 23.11 -0.70
C ALA A 26 11.00 23.87 0.29
N LYS A 27 10.87 25.20 0.37
CA LYS A 27 11.69 26.00 1.28
C LYS A 27 11.46 25.55 2.73
N GLY A 28 12.48 24.90 3.31
CA GLY A 28 12.46 24.43 4.70
C GLY A 28 11.69 23.12 4.95
N GLY A 29 11.36 22.35 3.91
CA GLY A 29 10.64 21.08 4.08
C GLY A 29 10.14 20.49 2.76
N TYR A 30 8.97 19.84 2.81
CA TYR A 30 8.37 19.15 1.68
C TYR A 30 6.90 19.55 1.47
N ILE A 31 6.46 19.53 0.22
CA ILE A 31 5.05 19.39 -0.15
C ILE A 31 4.85 17.93 -0.54
N ALA A 32 4.22 17.15 0.33
CA ALA A 32 4.06 15.71 0.16
C ALA A 32 2.64 15.24 0.54
N SER A 33 2.22 14.16 -0.09
CA SER A 33 1.06 13.34 0.27
C SER A 33 1.26 11.97 -0.36
N PRO A 34 0.85 10.87 0.29
CA PRO A 34 1.13 9.54 -0.21
C PRO A 34 0.15 9.13 -1.30
N THR A 35 0.40 7.94 -1.83
CA THR A 35 -0.50 7.23 -2.72
C THR A 35 -1.71 6.74 -1.93
N THR A 36 -2.82 7.48 -2.00
CA THR A 36 -4.08 7.04 -1.41
C THR A 36 -4.72 5.97 -2.28
N THR A 37 -4.97 4.81 -1.68
CA THR A 37 -5.50 3.62 -2.38
C THR A 37 -6.83 3.18 -1.79
N LEU A 38 -7.83 3.00 -2.65
CA LEU A 38 -9.11 2.37 -2.29
C LEU A 38 -9.07 0.90 -2.66
N ILE A 39 -9.36 0.03 -1.70
CA ILE A 39 -9.52 -1.41 -1.90
C ILE A 39 -10.98 -1.77 -1.67
N LYS A 40 -11.58 -2.52 -2.60
CA LYS A 40 -12.90 -3.13 -2.42
C LYS A 40 -12.69 -4.63 -2.23
N ASP A 41 -13.10 -5.14 -1.08
CA ASP A 41 -12.92 -6.55 -0.77
C ASP A 41 -13.99 -7.02 0.23
N SER A 42 -14.57 -8.20 0.02
CA SER A 42 -15.53 -8.80 0.97
C SER A 42 -16.69 -7.88 1.36
N GLY A 43 -17.11 -7.00 0.45
CA GLY A 43 -18.15 -5.99 0.69
C GLY A 43 -17.70 -4.78 1.53
N LYS A 44 -16.39 -4.64 1.79
CA LYS A 44 -15.77 -3.53 2.52
C LYS A 44 -15.08 -2.54 1.59
N LEU A 45 -15.18 -1.26 1.93
CA LEU A 45 -14.39 -0.17 1.36
C LEU A 45 -13.26 0.21 2.32
N ILE A 46 -12.03 -0.14 1.93
CA ILE A 46 -10.81 0.08 2.71
C ILE A 46 -10.02 1.19 2.04
N LEU A 47 -9.83 2.31 2.73
CA LEU A 47 -8.99 3.40 2.26
C LEU A 47 -7.63 3.34 2.96
N VAL A 48 -6.57 3.19 2.17
CA VAL A 48 -5.19 3.14 2.66
C VAL A 48 -4.57 4.52 2.53
N ASP A 49 -4.03 5.04 3.64
CA ASP A 49 -3.32 6.32 3.74
C ASP A 49 -4.11 7.51 3.13
N PRO A 50 -5.05 8.13 3.86
CA PRO A 50 -5.91 9.19 3.34
C PRO A 50 -5.16 10.49 3.01
N GLY A 51 -3.88 10.57 3.39
CA GLY A 51 -2.98 11.63 2.98
C GLY A 51 -3.20 12.95 3.71
N ALA A 52 -2.68 14.03 3.12
CA ALA A 52 -2.80 15.40 3.67
C ALA A 52 -3.55 16.38 2.75
N ASN A 53 -3.83 16.00 1.50
CA ASN A 53 -4.52 16.86 0.53
C ASN A 53 -6.03 16.56 0.49
N ASP A 54 -6.77 17.16 1.41
CA ASP A 54 -8.22 16.97 1.58
C ASP A 54 -9.03 17.27 0.30
N LYS A 55 -8.75 18.38 -0.39
CA LYS A 55 -9.42 18.78 -1.62
C LYS A 55 -9.23 17.76 -2.73
N ALA A 56 -8.02 17.20 -2.86
CA ALA A 56 -7.77 16.14 -3.81
C ALA A 56 -8.54 14.87 -3.42
N LEU A 57 -8.46 14.46 -2.14
CA LEU A 57 -9.11 13.23 -1.68
C LEU A 57 -10.61 13.26 -1.89
N LEU A 58 -11.29 14.31 -1.44
CA LEU A 58 -12.73 14.46 -1.57
C LEU A 58 -13.17 14.47 -3.04
N ARG A 59 -12.39 15.09 -3.92
CA ARG A 59 -12.66 15.09 -5.37
C ARG A 59 -12.53 13.70 -5.97
N GLU A 60 -11.48 12.94 -5.64
CA GLU A 60 -11.28 11.60 -6.20
C GLU A 60 -12.32 10.60 -5.65
N LEU A 61 -12.70 10.70 -4.36
CA LEU A 61 -13.83 9.93 -3.82
C LEU A 61 -15.14 10.25 -4.55
N ALA A 62 -15.43 11.53 -4.81
CA ALA A 62 -16.64 11.93 -5.52
C ALA A 62 -16.69 11.39 -6.96
N LYS A 63 -15.55 11.28 -7.66
CA LYS A 63 -15.47 10.64 -8.99
C LYS A 63 -15.81 9.16 -8.94
N GLU A 64 -15.46 8.49 -7.84
CA GLU A 64 -15.87 7.11 -7.55
C GLU A 64 -17.31 7.02 -7.01
N LYS A 65 -18.03 8.15 -6.94
CA LYS A 65 -19.39 8.29 -6.37
C LYS A 65 -19.47 7.88 -4.90
N LEU A 66 -18.38 8.11 -4.16
CA LEU A 66 -18.27 7.85 -2.73
C LEU A 66 -18.20 9.16 -1.95
N LYS A 67 -18.81 9.17 -0.77
CA LYS A 67 -18.59 10.17 0.28
C LYS A 67 -17.70 9.55 1.38
N PRO A 68 -17.05 10.37 2.22
CA PRO A 68 -16.27 9.85 3.35
C PRO A 68 -17.07 8.89 4.24
N GLY A 69 -18.37 9.15 4.41
CA GLY A 69 -19.32 8.30 5.14
C GLY A 69 -19.46 6.86 4.65
N ASP A 70 -19.04 6.56 3.41
CA ASP A 70 -19.15 5.23 2.82
C ASP A 70 -17.93 4.35 3.12
N ILE A 71 -16.82 4.93 3.58
CA ILE A 71 -15.60 4.18 3.89
C ILE A 71 -15.79 3.42 5.21
N ASP A 72 -15.58 2.10 5.16
CA ASP A 72 -15.67 1.22 6.33
C ASP A 72 -14.40 1.28 7.19
N ILE A 73 -13.24 1.28 6.52
CA ILE A 73 -11.94 1.07 7.15
C ILE A 73 -10.94 2.10 6.62
N ILE A 74 -10.23 2.76 7.52
CA ILE A 74 -8.97 3.42 7.20
C ILE A 74 -7.82 2.51 7.60
N PHE A 75 -6.93 2.16 6.68
CA PHE A 75 -5.68 1.49 7.00
C PHE A 75 -4.53 2.48 6.92
N LEU A 76 -3.71 2.54 7.96
CA LEU A 76 -2.50 3.36 7.98
C LEU A 76 -1.29 2.45 7.82
N THR A 77 -0.47 2.73 6.80
CA THR A 77 0.79 2.01 6.65
C THR A 77 1.78 2.38 7.75
N HIS A 78 1.79 3.64 8.17
CA HIS A 78 2.56 4.18 9.29
C HIS A 78 2.05 5.58 9.67
N TYR A 79 2.69 6.24 10.65
CA TYR A 79 2.15 7.45 11.28
C TYR A 79 2.77 8.78 10.86
N HIS A 80 3.42 8.85 9.70
CA HIS A 80 3.89 10.16 9.23
C HIS A 80 2.71 11.09 8.91
N PRO A 81 2.82 12.40 9.23
CA PRO A 81 1.71 13.34 9.11
C PRO A 81 1.10 13.38 7.71
N ASP A 82 1.92 13.34 6.68
CA ASP A 82 1.45 13.39 5.30
C ASP A 82 0.60 12.18 4.92
N HIS A 83 0.72 11.04 5.63
CA HIS A 83 -0.15 9.87 5.47
C HIS A 83 -1.47 9.94 6.24
N ILE A 84 -1.49 10.57 7.42
CA ILE A 84 -2.57 10.44 8.39
C ILE A 84 -3.49 11.66 8.52
N LEU A 85 -3.06 12.84 8.05
CA LEU A 85 -3.73 14.12 8.40
C LEU A 85 -5.23 14.17 8.02
N ASN A 86 -5.66 13.43 7.00
CA ASN A 86 -7.04 13.38 6.54
C ASN A 86 -7.92 12.31 7.21
N ILE A 87 -7.43 11.55 8.20
CA ILE A 87 -8.27 10.61 8.98
C ILE A 87 -9.51 11.33 9.54
N ARG A 88 -9.37 12.60 9.94
CA ARG A 88 -10.47 13.44 10.46
C ARG A 88 -11.69 13.55 9.54
N LEU A 89 -11.55 13.24 8.26
CA LEU A 89 -12.65 13.26 7.29
C LEU A 89 -13.56 12.03 7.40
N PHE A 90 -13.15 10.99 8.14
CA PHE A 90 -13.82 9.69 8.23
C PHE A 90 -14.17 9.34 9.68
N PRO A 91 -14.95 10.17 10.41
CA PRO A 91 -15.19 10.00 11.84
C PRO A 91 -15.93 8.70 12.22
N GLN A 92 -16.58 8.04 11.25
CA GLN A 92 -17.30 6.79 11.45
C GLN A 92 -16.49 5.53 11.12
N ALA A 93 -15.35 5.68 10.42
CA ALA A 93 -14.52 4.56 10.02
C ALA A 93 -13.60 4.15 11.18
N ASP A 94 -13.46 2.85 11.38
CA ASP A 94 -12.42 2.32 12.25
C ASP A 94 -11.05 2.50 11.58
N VAL A 95 -10.03 2.85 12.37
CA VAL A 95 -8.66 2.98 11.89
C VAL A 95 -7.89 1.71 12.22
N TYR A 96 -7.17 1.16 11.27
CA TYR A 96 -6.39 -0.06 11.40
C TYR A 96 -4.92 0.25 11.13
N ASP A 97 -4.04 -0.37 11.89
CA ASP A 97 -2.60 -0.44 11.60
C ASP A 97 -2.18 -1.91 11.44
N GLY A 98 -0.88 -2.21 11.57
CA GLY A 98 -0.34 -3.56 11.45
C GLY A 98 -0.95 -4.64 12.36
N ASN A 99 -1.51 -4.31 13.53
CA ASN A 99 -2.06 -5.29 14.48
C ASN A 99 -3.12 -4.75 15.46
N THR A 100 -3.55 -3.51 15.29
CA THR A 100 -4.49 -2.82 16.17
C THR A 100 -5.60 -2.15 15.36
N ILE A 101 -6.81 -2.18 15.92
CA ILE A 101 -7.97 -1.42 15.47
C ILE A 101 -8.23 -0.32 16.50
N TYR A 102 -8.34 0.91 16.05
CA TYR A 102 -8.71 2.08 16.84
C TYR A 102 -10.16 2.45 16.53
N ARG A 103 -11.01 2.39 17.57
CA ARG A 103 -12.41 2.81 17.52
C ARG A 103 -12.67 3.82 18.63
N GLY A 104 -12.65 5.11 18.28
CA GLY A 104 -12.63 6.18 19.28
C GLY A 104 -11.36 6.10 20.12
N ASP A 105 -11.51 6.01 21.44
CA ASP A 105 -10.42 5.83 22.42
C ASP A 105 -10.15 4.35 22.76
N ARG A 106 -10.76 3.40 22.05
CA ARG A 106 -10.57 1.97 22.26
C ARG A 106 -9.60 1.37 21.26
N GLU A 107 -8.62 0.64 21.79
CA GLU A 107 -7.72 -0.23 21.04
C GLU A 107 -8.21 -1.69 21.08
N ILE A 108 -8.19 -2.35 19.93
CA ILE A 108 -8.57 -3.76 19.77
C ILE A 108 -7.46 -4.46 18.99
N PHE A 109 -6.71 -5.32 19.68
CA PHE A 109 -5.63 -6.07 19.06
C PHE A 109 -6.16 -7.22 18.17
N TYR A 110 -5.48 -7.45 17.05
CA TYR A 110 -5.67 -8.60 16.19
C TYR A 110 -4.30 -9.20 15.80
N ASP A 111 -4.29 -10.34 15.12
CA ASP A 111 -3.04 -11.10 14.89
C ASP A 111 -2.09 -10.49 13.85
N GLY A 112 -2.49 -9.38 13.21
CA GLY A 112 -1.70 -8.64 12.24
C GLY A 112 -1.38 -9.41 10.95
N LYS A 113 -2.17 -10.44 10.61
CA LYS A 113 -1.96 -11.23 9.38
C LYS A 113 -2.94 -10.90 8.26
N THR A 114 -4.16 -10.54 8.62
CA THR A 114 -5.25 -10.24 7.68
C THR A 114 -6.14 -9.17 8.29
N ILE A 115 -6.61 -8.22 7.49
CA ILE A 115 -7.60 -7.23 7.94
C ILE A 115 -8.88 -7.99 8.37
N PRO A 116 -9.34 -7.85 9.62
CA PRO A 116 -10.58 -8.45 10.09
C PRO A 116 -11.78 -8.13 9.17
N GLY A 117 -12.42 -9.18 8.65
CA GLY A 117 -13.57 -9.04 7.74
C GLY A 117 -13.21 -8.82 6.27
N ALA A 118 -11.94 -8.91 5.88
CA ALA A 118 -11.48 -8.84 4.50
C ALA A 118 -10.46 -9.94 4.19
N ALA A 119 -10.26 -10.27 2.91
CA ALA A 119 -9.24 -11.17 2.40
C ALA A 119 -7.92 -10.45 2.08
N VAL A 120 -7.65 -9.34 2.76
CA VAL A 120 -6.46 -8.49 2.55
C VAL A 120 -5.41 -8.80 3.60
N LYS A 121 -4.24 -9.27 3.17
CA LYS A 121 -3.14 -9.66 4.08
C LYS A 121 -2.40 -8.43 4.58
N VAL A 122 -2.06 -8.44 5.86
CA VAL A 122 -1.24 -7.44 6.53
C VAL A 122 0.18 -8.01 6.66
N ILE A 123 1.17 -7.20 6.28
CA ILE A 123 2.57 -7.59 6.25
C ILE A 123 3.36 -6.57 7.06
N ALA A 124 3.86 -6.96 8.23
CA ALA A 124 4.83 -6.13 8.96
C ALA A 124 6.05 -5.85 8.05
N THR A 125 6.35 -4.57 7.87
CA THR A 125 7.39 -4.03 6.99
C THR A 125 8.15 -2.89 7.66
N PRO A 126 8.74 -3.12 8.86
CA PRO A 126 9.45 -2.09 9.59
C PRO A 126 10.66 -1.57 8.81
N GLY A 127 11.08 -0.36 9.14
CA GLY A 127 12.33 0.21 8.66
C GLY A 127 12.22 1.70 8.36
N HIS A 128 11.28 2.08 7.49
CA HIS A 128 10.96 3.49 7.27
C HIS A 128 10.44 4.11 8.57
N ALA A 129 9.44 3.47 9.17
CA ALA A 129 9.00 3.65 10.55
C ALA A 129 9.04 2.29 11.29
N HIS A 130 8.99 2.29 12.62
CA HIS A 130 9.11 1.05 13.42
C HIS A 130 7.83 0.20 13.35
N GLU A 131 6.70 0.86 13.37
CA GLU A 131 5.34 0.33 13.32
C GLU A 131 4.86 -0.02 11.90
N HIS A 132 5.68 0.28 10.88
CA HIS A 132 5.25 0.24 9.49
C HIS A 132 4.69 -1.14 9.06
N ALA A 133 3.53 -1.13 8.43
CA ALA A 133 2.87 -2.29 7.85
C ALA A 133 2.40 -2.01 6.41
N SER A 134 2.52 -3.02 5.56
CA SER A 134 2.05 -2.98 4.17
C SER A 134 0.87 -3.94 4.00
N LEU A 135 0.06 -3.71 2.97
CA LEU A 135 -1.01 -4.64 2.59
C LEU A 135 -0.60 -5.45 1.37
N LEU A 136 -0.95 -6.73 1.33
CA LEU A 136 -0.82 -7.60 0.16
C LEU A 136 -2.20 -8.07 -0.28
N VAL A 137 -2.59 -7.65 -1.47
CA VAL A 137 -3.93 -7.83 -2.03
C VAL A 137 -3.85 -8.72 -3.27
N GLU A 138 -4.71 -9.72 -3.34
CA GLU A 138 -4.82 -10.60 -4.50
C GLU A 138 -5.85 -10.03 -5.48
N THR A 139 -5.38 -9.62 -6.66
CA THR A 139 -6.22 -8.99 -7.70
C THR A 139 -6.19 -9.80 -8.99
N LYS A 140 -7.10 -9.52 -9.92
CA LYS A 140 -7.11 -10.14 -11.25
C LYS A 140 -5.80 -9.93 -12.03
N GLU A 141 -5.07 -8.85 -11.75
CA GLU A 141 -3.79 -8.56 -12.40
C GLU A 141 -2.60 -9.33 -11.78
N GLY A 142 -2.77 -9.86 -10.56
CA GLY A 142 -1.72 -10.46 -9.75
C GLY A 142 -1.69 -9.91 -8.33
N LYS A 143 -0.68 -10.30 -7.54
CA LYS A 143 -0.51 -9.84 -6.16
C LYS A 143 0.04 -8.41 -6.15
N CYS A 144 -0.71 -7.49 -5.56
CA CYS A 144 -0.30 -6.09 -5.43
C CYS A 144 0.01 -5.79 -3.97
N ALA A 145 1.20 -5.23 -3.69
CA ALA A 145 1.50 -4.70 -2.37
C ALA A 145 1.27 -3.20 -2.33
N ILE A 146 0.44 -2.75 -1.39
CA ILE A 146 0.36 -1.34 -1.00
C ILE A 146 1.45 -1.14 0.04
N ALA A 147 2.55 -0.55 -0.40
CA ALA A 147 3.83 -0.65 0.30
C ALA A 147 4.08 0.47 1.29
N GLY A 148 3.35 1.59 1.21
CA GLY A 148 3.73 2.81 1.91
C GLY A 148 5.17 3.19 1.60
N ASP A 149 5.85 3.80 2.55
CA ASP A 149 7.21 4.31 2.38
C ASP A 149 8.32 3.25 2.50
N VAL A 150 7.96 1.96 2.46
CA VAL A 150 8.93 0.92 2.10
C VAL A 150 9.59 1.25 0.76
N PHE A 151 8.83 1.85 -0.16
CA PHE A 151 9.35 2.45 -1.39
C PHE A 151 8.77 3.85 -1.54
N TRP A 152 9.64 4.85 -1.71
CA TRP A 152 9.25 6.22 -2.02
C TRP A 152 10.40 6.93 -2.74
N TRP A 153 10.10 8.01 -3.48
CA TRP A 153 11.09 8.91 -4.07
C TRP A 153 10.49 10.30 -4.29
N GLU A 154 11.35 11.30 -4.44
CA GLU A 154 10.95 12.65 -4.83
C GLU A 154 10.49 12.71 -6.29
N ASP A 155 9.56 13.61 -6.60
CA ASP A 155 9.07 13.81 -7.96
C ASP A 155 10.23 14.09 -8.93
N GLY A 156 10.35 13.28 -10.00
CA GLY A 156 11.43 13.38 -10.99
C GLY A 156 12.73 12.69 -10.60
N GLN A 157 12.77 11.99 -9.46
CA GLN A 157 13.89 11.17 -9.00
C GLN A 157 13.55 9.67 -8.99
N GLU A 158 12.76 9.22 -9.99
CA GLU A 158 12.36 7.82 -10.10
C GLU A 158 13.58 6.90 -10.16
N PRO A 159 13.66 5.85 -9.31
CA PRO A 159 14.76 4.91 -9.38
C PRO A 159 14.60 3.96 -10.56
N ALA A 160 15.71 3.33 -10.96
CA ALA A 160 15.63 2.14 -11.79
C ALA A 160 14.82 1.05 -11.04
N LEU A 161 13.87 0.43 -11.74
CA LEU A 161 12.92 -0.52 -11.16
C LEU A 161 13.44 -1.97 -11.15
N ASP A 162 14.76 -2.14 -11.23
CA ASP A 162 15.41 -3.42 -11.02
C ASP A 162 15.61 -3.69 -9.52
N LYS A 163 15.64 -4.97 -9.15
CA LYS A 163 15.79 -5.40 -7.74
C LYS A 163 17.01 -4.79 -7.05
N LYS A 164 18.14 -4.62 -7.73
CA LYS A 164 19.39 -4.14 -7.12
C LYS A 164 19.27 -2.66 -6.76
N SER A 165 18.62 -1.88 -7.61
CA SER A 165 18.37 -0.45 -7.40
C SER A 165 17.33 -0.23 -6.31
N LEU A 166 16.19 -0.92 -6.37
CA LEU A 166 15.13 -0.84 -5.34
C LEU A 166 15.62 -1.22 -3.93
N LEU A 167 16.47 -2.24 -3.79
CA LEU A 167 17.03 -2.63 -2.49
C LEU A 167 18.05 -1.64 -1.91
N ARG A 168 18.55 -0.71 -2.74
CA ARG A 168 19.57 0.29 -2.36
C ARG A 168 19.04 1.72 -2.42
N LEU A 169 17.75 1.90 -2.72
CA LEU A 169 17.09 3.19 -2.72
C LEU A 169 17.38 3.92 -1.40
N THR A 170 17.81 5.17 -1.48
CA THR A 170 18.06 5.99 -0.29
C THR A 170 16.74 6.37 0.34
N ASP A 171 16.75 6.52 1.66
CA ASP A 171 15.61 6.99 2.43
C ASP A 171 16.19 7.86 3.54
N GLU A 172 15.91 9.16 3.49
CA GLU A 172 16.43 10.15 4.45
C GLU A 172 15.67 10.11 5.78
N PHE A 173 14.46 9.54 5.79
CA PHE A 173 13.58 9.49 6.96
C PHE A 173 13.63 8.15 7.70
N VAL A 174 14.33 7.17 7.14
CA VAL A 174 14.49 5.80 7.66
C VAL A 174 14.88 5.75 9.15
N LYS A 175 14.15 4.96 9.94
CA LYS A 175 14.51 4.66 11.34
C LYS A 175 15.42 3.46 11.49
N ASP A 176 15.28 2.45 10.64
CA ASP A 176 16.13 1.26 10.60
C ASP A 176 16.39 0.80 9.15
N LYS A 177 17.63 1.05 8.69
CA LYS A 177 18.08 0.70 7.33
C LYS A 177 18.11 -0.80 7.07
N VAL A 178 18.45 -1.60 8.08
CA VAL A 178 18.55 -3.06 7.95
C VAL A 178 17.16 -3.66 7.86
N ALA A 179 16.24 -3.22 8.72
CA ALA A 179 14.83 -3.61 8.66
C ALA A 179 14.20 -3.18 7.34
N LEU A 180 14.41 -1.93 6.90
CA LEU A 180 13.85 -1.43 5.64
C LEU A 180 14.30 -2.28 4.45
N ARG A 181 15.59 -2.62 4.38
CA ARG A 181 16.11 -3.48 3.31
C ARG A 181 15.47 -4.88 3.32
N LYS A 182 15.24 -5.47 4.49
CA LYS A 182 14.53 -6.75 4.64
C LYS A 182 13.07 -6.63 4.20
N SER A 183 12.39 -5.55 4.58
CA SER A 183 11.01 -5.25 4.19
C SER A 183 10.87 -5.08 2.67
N ARG A 184 11.76 -4.31 2.03
CA ARG A 184 11.84 -4.20 0.57
C ARG A 184 12.04 -5.56 -0.08
N GLN A 185 12.98 -6.36 0.42
CA GLN A 185 13.23 -7.72 -0.12
C GLN A 185 11.99 -8.60 0.00
N LYS A 186 11.30 -8.57 1.15
CA LYS A 186 10.07 -9.33 1.41
C LYS A 186 8.97 -8.96 0.41
N LEU A 187 8.68 -7.68 0.23
CA LEU A 187 7.64 -7.25 -0.72
C LEU A 187 7.99 -7.61 -2.17
N LEU A 188 9.24 -7.43 -2.59
CA LEU A 188 9.70 -7.83 -3.94
C LEU A 188 9.66 -9.35 -4.18
N GLN A 189 9.62 -10.17 -3.12
CA GLN A 189 9.44 -11.62 -3.24
C GLN A 189 7.96 -12.01 -3.32
N LEU A 190 7.09 -11.32 -2.58
CA LEU A 190 5.68 -11.69 -2.41
C LEU A 190 4.77 -11.12 -3.51
N ALA A 191 5.09 -9.92 -4.01
CA ALA A 191 4.22 -9.17 -4.91
C ALA A 191 4.67 -9.26 -6.36
N ASP A 192 3.69 -9.07 -7.25
CA ASP A 192 3.88 -8.88 -8.69
C ASP A 192 3.84 -7.38 -9.03
N TYR A 193 3.14 -6.57 -8.24
CA TYR A 193 3.11 -5.10 -8.33
C TYR A 193 3.34 -4.45 -6.97
N ILE A 194 3.94 -3.27 -6.98
CA ILE A 194 4.15 -2.43 -5.81
C ILE A 194 3.49 -1.07 -6.05
N ILE A 195 2.72 -0.60 -5.07
CA ILE A 195 2.24 0.77 -4.95
C ILE A 195 3.07 1.46 -3.86
N PRO A 196 4.02 2.34 -4.22
CA PRO A 196 4.85 3.07 -3.26
C PRO A 196 4.06 4.14 -2.51
N GLY A 197 4.59 4.62 -1.37
CA GLY A 197 4.01 5.74 -0.63
C GLY A 197 4.12 7.03 -1.44
N HIS A 198 5.28 7.35 -1.99
CA HIS A 198 5.44 8.42 -2.99
C HIS A 198 5.99 7.87 -4.31
N GLY A 199 5.30 8.16 -5.42
CA GLY A 199 5.68 7.69 -6.74
C GLY A 199 4.63 6.79 -7.42
N LYS A 200 5.00 6.28 -8.59
CA LYS A 200 4.11 5.51 -9.47
C LYS A 200 4.12 4.01 -9.15
N LYS A 201 2.95 3.36 -9.23
CA LYS A 201 2.82 1.88 -9.21
C LYS A 201 3.75 1.26 -10.25
N PHE A 202 4.47 0.20 -9.88
CA PHE A 202 5.35 -0.52 -10.79
C PHE A 202 5.20 -2.05 -10.69
N GLN A 203 5.59 -2.74 -11.75
CA GLN A 203 5.64 -4.20 -11.80
C GLN A 203 6.99 -4.70 -11.33
N VAL A 204 6.99 -5.74 -10.47
CA VAL A 204 8.19 -6.40 -10.00
C VAL A 204 8.75 -7.29 -11.10
N THR A 205 9.92 -6.94 -11.62
CA THR A 205 10.59 -7.76 -12.64
C THR A 205 11.26 -8.97 -11.99
N ARG A 206 10.76 -10.18 -12.29
CA ARG A 206 11.44 -11.44 -11.94
C ARG A 206 12.25 -11.89 -13.14
N ARG A 207 13.55 -12.18 -12.95
CA ARG A 207 14.32 -12.90 -13.96
C ARG A 207 13.61 -14.24 -14.20
N LYS A 208 13.17 -14.53 -15.43
CA LYS A 208 12.73 -15.87 -15.81
C LYS A 208 13.89 -16.83 -15.49
N PRO A 209 13.66 -17.98 -14.82
CA PRO A 209 14.66 -19.03 -14.76
C PRO A 209 15.07 -19.33 -16.21
N GLY A 210 16.36 -19.21 -16.53
CA GLY A 210 16.84 -19.47 -17.87
C GLY A 210 16.43 -20.88 -18.27
N ARG A 211 15.77 -21.04 -19.43
CA ARG A 211 15.58 -22.36 -20.02
C ARG A 211 16.98 -22.97 -20.16
N HIS A 212 17.28 -24.00 -19.37
CA HIS A 212 18.40 -24.88 -19.68
C HIS A 212 18.05 -25.52 -21.03
N SER A 213 18.65 -25.01 -22.10
CA SER A 213 18.71 -25.72 -23.37
C SER A 213 19.57 -26.95 -23.14
N GLY A 214 18.94 -28.05 -22.74
CA GLY A 214 19.53 -29.37 -22.83
C GLY A 214 19.87 -29.61 -24.29
N GLY A 215 21.15 -29.53 -24.64
CA GLY A 215 21.65 -30.07 -25.89
C GLY A 215 21.61 -31.61 -25.81
N PRO A 216 21.21 -32.31 -26.87
CA PRO A 216 21.26 -33.77 -26.87
C PRO A 216 22.71 -34.24 -26.87
N ALA A 217 22.97 -35.29 -26.09
CA ALA A 217 24.15 -36.14 -26.19
C ALA A 217 24.09 -37.00 -27.44
#